data_AF-A9WJH2-F1
#
_entry.id   AF-A9WJH2-F1
#
_cell.length_a   1.000
_cell.length_b   1.000
_cell.length_c   1.000
_cell.angle_alpha   90.00
_cell.angle_beta   90.00
_cell.angle_gamma   90.00
#
_symmetry.space_group_name_H-M   'P 1'
#
loop_
_entity.id
_entity.type
_entity.pdbx_description
1 polymer ?
#
loop_
_entity_poly.entity_id
_entity_poly.type
_entity_poly.pdbx_seq_one_letter_code
_entity_poly.pdbx_strand_id
1 'polypeptide(L)'
;MARPLILVVVIMLVACTASAPVADMPSPTAVVPTTTPSTSPTSTTAPTVAAPTAALPTVTAVPATAVPVVTYRGALVGRDANGAYTLGDPAAPLTLTDYSDFL
;
A
#
# COMPACT_ATOMS: atom_id res chain seq x y z
N MET A 1 -15.70 51.41 -12.43
CA MET A 1 -14.58 50.73 -13.11
C MET A 1 -14.52 49.25 -12.69
N ALA A 2 -15.52 48.44 -13.08
CA ALA A 2 -15.61 47.02 -12.67
C ALA A 2 -15.58 46.03 -13.86
N ARG A 3 -15.38 46.53 -15.09
CA ARG A 3 -15.41 45.76 -16.33
C ARG A 3 -14.16 44.90 -16.62
N PRO A 4 -12.92 45.25 -16.24
CA PRO A 4 -11.76 44.43 -16.60
C PRO A 4 -11.60 43.18 -15.72
N LEU A 5 -12.09 43.21 -14.47
CA LEU A 5 -11.93 42.11 -13.52
C LEU A 5 -12.78 40.88 -13.92
N ILE A 6 -14.01 41.11 -14.41
CA ILE A 6 -14.91 40.02 -14.81
C ILE A 6 -14.38 39.28 -16.04
N LEU A 7 -13.70 39.98 -16.96
CA LEU A 7 -13.11 39.37 -18.17
C LEU A 7 -11.97 38.40 -17.82
N VAL A 8 -11.12 38.76 -16.85
CA VAL A 8 -9.98 37.91 -16.44
C VAL A 8 -10.45 36.63 -15.77
N VAL A 9 -11.51 36.69 -14.96
CA VAL A 9 -12.08 35.51 -14.28
C VAL A 9 -12.68 34.52 -15.28
N VAL A 10 -13.35 35.00 -16.34
CA VAL A 10 -13.94 34.13 -17.36
C VAL A 10 -12.85 33.42 -18.20
N ILE A 11 -11.71 34.06 -18.48
CA ILE A 11 -10.62 33.46 -19.26
C ILE A 11 -9.92 32.34 -18.48
N MET A 12 -9.71 32.51 -17.17
CA MET A 12 -9.10 31.48 -16.32
C MET A 12 -9.99 30.23 -16.16
N LEU A 13 -11.32 30.38 -16.21
CA LEU A 13 -12.26 29.27 -16.04
C LEU A 13 -12.33 28.32 -17.25
N VAL A 14 -11.90 28.77 -18.44
CA VAL A 14 -11.92 27.98 -19.70
C VAL A 14 -10.66 27.11 -19.86
N ALA A 15 -9.60 27.33 -19.09
CA ALA A 15 -8.32 26.61 -19.23
C ALA A 15 -8.28 25.22 -18.57
N CYS A 16 -9.33 24.80 -17.85
CA CYS A 16 -9.31 23.59 -17.02
C CYS A 16 -9.96 22.33 -17.59
N THR A 17 -10.39 22.29 -18.86
CA THR A 17 -11.15 21.13 -19.41
C THR A 17 -10.37 20.26 -20.41
N ALA A 18 -9.04 20.19 -20.32
CA ALA A 18 -8.25 19.27 -21.16
C ALA A 18 -7.98 17.94 -20.43
N SER A 19 -9.03 17.13 -20.26
CA SER A 19 -8.88 15.73 -19.81
C SER A 19 -8.63 14.85 -21.04
N ALA A 20 -7.38 14.42 -21.23
CA ALA A 20 -7.06 13.40 -22.23
C ALA A 20 -7.54 12.02 -21.75
N PRO A 21 -8.23 11.23 -22.59
CA PRO A 21 -8.55 9.84 -22.24
C PRO A 21 -7.29 8.96 -22.30
N VAL A 22 -7.08 8.20 -21.23
CA VAL A 22 -6.04 7.16 -21.13
C VAL A 22 -6.39 6.04 -22.11
N ALA A 23 -5.45 5.66 -22.97
CA ALA A 23 -5.60 4.58 -23.93
C ALA A 23 -5.66 3.22 -23.22
N ASP A 24 -6.67 2.42 -23.57
CA ASP A 24 -6.83 1.02 -23.17
C ASP A 24 -5.66 0.19 -23.69
N MET A 25 -5.01 -0.57 -22.80
CA MET A 25 -3.91 -1.48 -23.17
C MET A 25 -4.47 -2.90 -23.35
N PRO A 26 -4.23 -3.60 -24.46
CA PRO A 26 -4.79 -4.93 -24.68
C PRO A 26 -4.12 -5.97 -23.75
N SER A 27 -4.98 -6.75 -23.07
CA SER A 27 -4.59 -7.90 -22.25
C SER A 27 -3.91 -8.98 -23.10
N PRO A 28 -2.74 -9.53 -22.70
CA PRO A 28 -2.14 -10.63 -23.43
C PRO A 28 -2.94 -11.92 -23.20
N THR A 29 -3.41 -12.52 -24.29
CA THR A 29 -4.01 -13.87 -24.29
C THR A 29 -2.93 -14.89 -23.95
N ALA A 30 -3.08 -15.59 -22.82
CA ALA A 30 -2.22 -16.72 -22.49
C ALA A 30 -2.54 -17.90 -23.42
N VAL A 31 -1.55 -18.37 -24.17
CA VAL A 31 -1.63 -19.61 -24.95
C VAL A 31 -1.37 -20.78 -24.00
N VAL A 32 -2.32 -21.70 -23.89
CA VAL A 32 -2.15 -22.94 -23.13
C VAL A 32 -1.37 -23.94 -24.01
N PRO A 33 -0.19 -24.42 -23.60
CA PRO A 33 0.51 -25.48 -24.33
C PRO A 33 -0.16 -26.84 -24.09
N THR A 34 -0.48 -27.54 -25.17
CA THR A 34 -0.94 -28.94 -25.15
C THR A 34 0.26 -29.85 -24.88
N THR A 35 0.26 -30.54 -23.73
CA THR A 35 1.30 -31.51 -23.38
C THR A 35 1.00 -32.89 -23.98
N THR A 36 1.89 -33.39 -24.83
CA THR A 36 1.90 -34.79 -25.30
C THR A 36 2.26 -35.73 -24.14
N PRO A 37 1.59 -36.89 -23.97
CA PRO A 37 1.95 -37.82 -22.91
C PRO A 37 3.32 -38.48 -23.19
N SER A 38 4.26 -38.26 -22.28
CA SER A 38 5.59 -38.89 -22.25
C SER A 38 5.49 -40.26 -21.59
N THR A 39 5.97 -41.32 -22.23
CA THR A 39 6.10 -42.65 -21.63
C THR A 39 7.31 -42.68 -20.68
N SER A 40 7.06 -42.99 -19.41
CA SER A 40 8.11 -43.04 -18.38
C SER A 40 8.97 -44.30 -18.53
N PRO A 41 10.31 -44.22 -18.39
CA PRO A 41 11.14 -45.41 -18.21
C PRO A 41 10.92 -46.04 -16.83
N THR A 42 11.05 -47.36 -16.76
CA THR A 42 10.95 -48.19 -15.56
C THR A 42 12.03 -47.81 -14.53
N SER A 43 11.61 -47.46 -13.32
CA SER A 43 12.49 -47.06 -12.22
C SER A 43 13.12 -48.29 -11.54
N THR A 44 14.44 -48.39 -11.60
CA THR A 44 15.24 -49.27 -10.73
C THR A 44 15.31 -48.63 -9.35
N THR A 45 14.88 -49.34 -8.30
CA THR A 45 14.88 -48.85 -6.92
C THR A 45 16.31 -48.55 -6.46
N ALA A 46 16.62 -47.25 -6.27
CA ALA A 46 17.85 -46.81 -5.64
C ALA A 46 17.81 -47.12 -4.12
N PRO A 47 18.97 -47.39 -3.48
CA PRO A 47 19.02 -47.63 -2.04
C PRO A 47 18.58 -46.39 -1.25
N THR A 48 17.66 -46.58 -0.30
CA THR A 48 17.19 -45.54 0.61
C THR A 48 18.31 -45.17 1.59
N VAL A 49 18.95 -44.03 1.37
CA VAL A 49 19.82 -43.40 2.37
C VAL A 49 18.94 -42.65 3.37
N ALA A 50 19.03 -43.00 4.65
CA ALA A 50 18.31 -42.29 5.71
C ALA A 50 18.78 -40.83 5.75
N ALA A 51 17.84 -39.89 5.58
CA ALA A 51 18.14 -38.46 5.67
C ALA A 51 18.45 -38.07 7.11
N PRO A 52 19.46 -37.21 7.37
CA PRO A 52 19.71 -36.69 8.70
C PRO A 52 18.48 -35.88 9.16
N THR A 53 17.91 -36.26 10.31
CA THR A 53 16.82 -35.52 10.93
C THR A 53 17.40 -34.24 11.53
N ALA A 54 17.25 -33.12 10.83
CA ALA A 54 17.60 -31.81 11.38
C ALA A 54 16.63 -31.48 12.52
N ALA A 55 17.16 -31.22 13.72
CA ALA A 55 16.36 -30.71 14.83
C ALA A 55 15.83 -29.32 14.46
N LEU A 56 14.52 -29.12 14.48
CA LEU A 56 13.93 -27.81 14.27
C LEU A 56 14.26 -26.90 15.47
N PRO A 57 14.60 -25.63 15.23
CA PRO A 57 14.77 -24.66 16.31
C PRO A 57 13.46 -24.52 17.08
N THR A 58 13.56 -24.53 18.40
CA THR A 58 12.41 -24.33 19.28
C THR A 58 12.10 -22.84 19.34
N VAL A 59 10.88 -22.45 18.94
CA VAL A 59 10.44 -21.05 19.04
C VAL A 59 9.93 -20.81 20.45
N THR A 60 10.63 -19.96 21.22
CA THR A 60 10.15 -19.49 22.52
C THR A 60 9.13 -18.38 22.29
N ALA A 61 7.90 -18.57 22.76
CA ALA A 61 6.90 -17.51 22.71
C ALA A 61 7.30 -16.35 23.64
N VAL A 62 7.28 -15.12 23.10
CA VAL A 62 7.43 -13.91 23.91
C VAL A 62 6.09 -13.59 24.56
N PRO A 63 6.02 -13.32 25.87
CA PRO A 63 4.78 -12.90 26.52
C PRO A 63 4.25 -11.62 25.87
N ALA A 64 2.95 -11.59 25.60
CA ALA A 64 2.30 -10.37 25.13
C ALA A 64 2.46 -9.29 26.20
N THR A 65 3.14 -8.19 25.87
CA THR A 65 3.21 -7.02 26.73
C THR A 65 1.93 -6.22 26.54
N ALA A 66 1.24 -5.89 27.63
CA ALA A 66 0.05 -5.05 27.57
C ALA A 66 0.43 -3.68 26.98
N VAL A 67 -0.26 -3.27 25.91
CA VAL A 67 -0.10 -1.93 25.33
C VAL A 67 -0.88 -0.96 26.22
N PRO A 68 -0.24 0.10 26.76
CA PRO A 68 -0.96 1.10 27.54
C PRO A 68 -1.98 1.81 26.65
N VAL A 69 -3.19 2.01 27.18
CA VAL A 69 -4.19 2.86 26.53
C VAL A 69 -3.71 4.31 26.64
N VAL A 70 -3.24 4.86 25.53
CA VAL A 70 -2.83 6.27 25.46
C VAL A 70 -4.08 7.13 25.30
N THR A 71 -4.29 8.06 26.23
CA THR A 71 -5.32 9.09 26.12
C THR A 71 -4.67 10.44 25.87
N TYR A 72 -4.99 11.09 24.74
CA TYR A 72 -4.39 12.36 24.32
C TYR A 72 -4.97 13.60 25.03
N ARG A 73 -5.24 13.52 26.35
CA ARG A 73 -5.84 14.64 27.09
C ARG A 73 -4.91 15.86 27.08
N GLY A 74 -5.42 17.00 26.63
CA GLY A 74 -4.67 18.26 26.58
C GLY A 74 -3.71 18.38 25.39
N ALA A 75 -3.69 17.41 24.47
CA ALA A 75 -2.98 17.55 23.21
C ALA A 75 -3.59 18.68 22.39
N LEU A 76 -2.75 19.50 21.76
CA LEU A 76 -3.21 20.54 20.85
C LEU A 76 -3.82 19.88 19.62
N VAL A 77 -4.96 20.40 19.16
CA VAL A 77 -5.65 19.92 17.97
C VAL A 77 -5.72 21.05 16.97
N GLY A 78 -5.45 20.75 15.70
CA GLY A 78 -5.46 21.76 14.66
C GLY A 78 -5.54 21.17 13.27
N ARG A 79 -5.27 22.03 12.29
CA ARG A 79 -5.04 21.66 10.90
C ARG A 79 -3.79 22.34 10.39
N ASP A 80 -3.05 21.65 9.54
CA ASP A 80 -1.91 22.21 8.85
C ASP A 80 -2.32 23.04 7.61
N ALA A 81 -1.34 23.58 6.89
CA ALA A 81 -1.56 24.35 5.67
C ALA A 81 -2.19 23.54 4.52
N ASN A 82 -2.07 22.20 4.55
CA ASN A 82 -2.64 21.29 3.56
C ASN A 82 -4.05 20.81 3.95
N GLY A 83 -4.54 21.24 5.12
CA GLY A 83 -5.84 20.85 5.66
C GLY A 83 -5.85 19.51 6.40
N ALA A 84 -4.69 18.86 6.60
CA ALA A 84 -4.57 17.63 7.36
C ALA A 84 -4.80 17.92 8.85
N TYR A 85 -5.45 16.99 9.56
CA TYR A 85 -5.64 17.12 11.00
C TYR A 85 -4.33 16.88 11.75
N THR A 86 -4.04 17.71 12.74
CA THR A 86 -2.86 17.59 13.60
C THR A 86 -3.27 17.37 15.05
N LEU A 87 -2.55 16.49 15.75
CA LEU A 87 -2.73 16.22 17.17
C LEU A 87 -1.36 16.19 17.86
N GLY A 88 -1.19 16.98 18.94
CA GLY A 88 0.04 17.06 19.72
C GLY A 88 0.80 18.38 19.56
N ASP A 89 2.02 18.43 20.08
CA ASP A 89 2.89 19.61 20.02
C ASP A 89 3.54 19.76 18.63
N PRO A 90 3.35 20.90 17.93
CA PRO A 90 4.02 21.16 16.64
C PRO A 90 5.55 21.23 16.74
N ALA A 91 6.10 21.48 17.93
CA ALA A 91 7.54 21.51 18.19
C ALA A 91 8.08 20.16 18.69
N ALA A 92 7.28 19.09 18.68
CA ALA A 92 7.72 17.77 19.10
C ALA A 92 8.92 17.28 18.25
N PRO A 93 9.88 16.55 18.86
CA PRO A 93 11.05 16.04 18.14
C PRO A 93 10.72 14.90 17.15
N LEU A 94 9.49 14.37 17.22
CA LEU A 94 8.99 13.31 16.37
C LEU A 94 7.57 13.64 15.94
N THR A 95 7.29 13.39 14.67
CA THR A 95 5.96 13.51 14.08
C THR A 95 5.57 12.17 13.49
N LEU A 96 4.32 11.75 13.75
CA LEU A 96 3.71 10.57 13.14
C LEU A 96 2.67 11.03 12.13
N THR A 97 2.74 10.51 10.90
CA THR A 97 1.70 10.70 9.88
C THR A 97 0.89 9.42 9.77
N ASP A 98 -0.39 9.50 10.12
CA ASP A 98 -1.34 8.40 9.98
C ASP A 98 -2.25 8.66 8.77
N TYR A 99 -2.30 7.69 7.85
CA TYR A 99 -3.17 7.72 6.68
C TYR A 99 -4.30 6.74 6.90
N SER A 100 -5.52 7.26 7.00
CA SER A 100 -6.73 6.47 7.24
C SER A 100 -7.75 6.76 6.15
N ASP A 101 -8.43 5.72 5.67
CA ASP A 101 -9.62 5.82 4.82
C ASP A 101 -10.82 5.30 5.62
N PHE A 102 -11.94 6.03 5.58
CA PHE A 102 -13.17 5.71 6.30
C PHE A 102 -14.33 5.33 5.38
N LEU A 103 -14.06 5.15 4.08
CA LEU A 103 -15.02 4.70 3.07
C LEU A 103 -15.17 3.18 3.01
#